data_AF-A0A1S6GKN8-F1
#
_entry.id   AF-A0A1S6GKN8-F1
#
_cell.length_a   1.000
_cell.length_b   1.000
_cell.length_c   1.000
_cell.angle_alpha   90.00
_cell.angle_beta   90.00
_cell.angle_gamma   90.00
#
_symmetry.space_group_name_H-M   'P 1'
#
loop_
_entity.id
_entity.type
_entity.pdbx_description
1 polymer ?
#
loop_
_entity_poly.entity_id
_entity_poly.type
_entity_poly.pdbx_seq_one_letter_code
_entity_poly.pdbx_strand_id
1 'polypeptide(L)'
;MKPLFAEMDAKSNAWIATGNAGTPARDAALPGYRAFIEDWAGRAQDIVNANAAVDPFLVRTTQRFVDDRVLLVRNMRPGPSTTYDKYAWADSMTAYGGPLSACDGFGITW
;
A
#
# COMPACT_ATOMS: atom_id res chain seq x y z
N MET A 1 18.51 4.55 -4.41
CA MET A 1 17.43 3.63 -4.02
C MET A 1 16.45 4.45 -3.17
N LYS A 2 15.15 4.50 -3.52
CA LYS A 2 14.16 5.23 -2.70
C LYS A 2 13.73 4.36 -1.51
N PRO A 3 13.35 4.92 -0.35
CA PRO A 3 12.68 4.17 0.71
C PRO A 3 11.46 3.43 0.17
N LEU A 4 11.22 2.19 0.60
CA LEU A 4 10.13 1.36 0.05
C LEU A 4 8.75 2.02 0.17
N PHE A 5 8.48 2.72 1.27
CA PHE A 5 7.20 3.39 1.48
C PHE A 5 7.04 4.60 0.54
N ALA A 6 8.09 5.40 0.36
CA ALA A 6 8.12 6.47 -0.66
C ALA A 6 7.90 5.92 -2.09
N GLU A 7 8.48 4.76 -2.41
CA GLU A 7 8.30 4.10 -3.70
C GLU A 7 6.83 3.68 -3.92
N MET A 8 6.21 3.07 -2.90
CA MET A 8 4.81 2.66 -2.93
C MET A 8 3.86 3.85 -3.03
N ASP A 9 4.11 4.93 -2.31
CA ASP A 9 3.31 6.15 -2.38
C ASP A 9 3.40 6.79 -3.76
N ALA A 10 4.61 6.91 -4.31
CA ALA A 10 4.80 7.44 -5.67
C ALA A 10 4.06 6.61 -6.72
N LYS A 11 4.08 5.28 -6.61
CA LYS A 11 3.39 4.39 -7.55
C LYS A 11 1.87 4.39 -7.36
N SER A 12 1.39 4.43 -6.11
CA SER A 12 -0.03 4.56 -5.80
C SER A 12 -0.58 5.87 -6.34
N ASN A 13 0.13 6.98 -6.14
CA ASN A 13 -0.25 8.30 -6.65
C ASN A 13 -0.23 8.36 -8.19
N ALA A 14 0.78 7.75 -8.83
CA ALA A 14 0.85 7.67 -10.29
C ALA A 14 -0.31 6.84 -10.87
N TRP A 15 -0.66 5.71 -10.24
CA TRP A 15 -1.87 4.97 -10.59
C TRP A 15 -3.11 5.82 -10.36
N ILE A 16 -3.20 6.54 -9.23
CA ILE A 16 -4.31 7.46 -8.94
C ILE A 16 -4.50 8.53 -10.01
N ALA A 17 -3.40 9.06 -10.54
CA ALA A 17 -3.41 10.08 -11.58
C ALA A 17 -3.91 9.60 -12.95
N THR A 18 -4.08 8.28 -13.18
CA THR A 18 -4.58 7.78 -14.48
C THR A 18 -6.08 8.04 -14.69
N GLY A 19 -6.80 8.59 -13.71
CA GLY A 19 -8.21 8.97 -13.80
C GLY A 19 -9.10 8.19 -12.82
N ASN A 20 -10.42 8.36 -12.89
CA ASN A 20 -11.33 7.70 -11.94
C ASN A 20 -11.43 6.18 -12.15
N ALA A 21 -11.83 5.43 -11.11
CA ALA A 21 -12.15 4.01 -11.22
C ALA A 21 -13.20 3.76 -12.32
N GLY A 22 -12.98 2.76 -13.18
CA GLY A 22 -13.85 2.43 -14.31
C GLY A 22 -13.63 3.25 -15.57
N THR A 23 -12.64 4.16 -15.57
CA THR A 23 -12.20 4.79 -16.82
C THR A 23 -11.26 3.86 -17.59
N PRO A 24 -11.26 3.88 -18.94
CA PRO A 24 -10.39 3.00 -19.73
C PRO A 24 -8.90 3.07 -19.35
N ALA A 25 -8.40 4.28 -19.09
CA ALA A 25 -7.00 4.49 -18.70
C ALA A 25 -6.69 3.87 -17.32
N ARG A 26 -7.59 4.03 -16.35
CA ARG A 26 -7.44 3.45 -15.01
C ARG A 26 -7.48 1.92 -15.03
N ASP A 27 -8.44 1.37 -15.76
CA ASP A 27 -8.64 -0.07 -15.85
C ASP A 27 -7.48 -0.74 -16.59
N ALA A 28 -6.97 -0.12 -17.65
CA ALA A 28 -5.80 -0.61 -18.38
C ALA A 28 -4.51 -0.59 -17.51
N ALA A 29 -4.39 0.34 -16.57
CA ALA A 29 -3.24 0.44 -15.68
C ALA A 29 -3.29 -0.54 -14.49
N LEU A 30 -4.46 -1.09 -14.15
CA LEU A 30 -4.65 -1.92 -12.97
C LEU A 30 -3.75 -3.17 -12.91
N PRO A 31 -3.57 -3.97 -14.00
CA PRO A 31 -2.71 -5.15 -13.94
C PRO A 31 -1.26 -4.82 -13.57
N GLY A 32 -0.70 -3.75 -14.14
CA GLY A 32 0.65 -3.29 -13.83
C GLY A 32 0.78 -2.76 -12.40
N TYR A 33 -0.25 -2.07 -11.91
CA TYR A 33 -0.28 -1.60 -10.53
C TYR A 33 -0.39 -2.75 -9.52
N ARG A 34 -1.20 -3.77 -9.80
CA ARG A 34 -1.27 -5.00 -8.98
C ARG A 34 0.09 -5.69 -8.91
N ALA A 35 0.72 -5.93 -10.05
CA ALA A 35 2.03 -6.58 -10.10
C ALA A 35 3.09 -5.79 -9.30
N PHE A 36 3.05 -4.46 -9.38
CA PHE A 36 3.92 -3.60 -8.57
C PHE A 36 3.68 -3.78 -7.06
N ILE A 37 2.43 -3.76 -6.60
CA ILE A 37 2.12 -3.89 -5.18
C ILE A 37 2.53 -5.27 -4.64
N GLU A 38 2.32 -6.34 -5.42
CA GLU A 38 2.72 -7.69 -5.00
C GLU A 38 4.26 -7.85 -4.91
N ASP A 39 5.01 -7.28 -5.85
CA ASP A 39 6.49 -7.21 -5.77
C ASP A 39 6.96 -6.38 -4.57
N TRP A 40 6.40 -5.18 -4.40
CA TRP A 40 6.73 -4.30 -3.29
C TRP A 40 6.44 -4.96 -1.94
N ALA A 41 5.32 -5.65 -1.82
CA ALA A 41 4.92 -6.34 -0.61
C ALA A 41 5.92 -7.45 -0.24
N GLY A 42 6.42 -8.21 -1.22
CA GLY A 42 7.48 -9.20 -0.98
C GLY A 42 8.75 -8.56 -0.41
N ARG A 43 9.21 -7.46 -1.04
CA ARG A 43 10.39 -6.73 -0.57
C ARG A 43 10.19 -6.10 0.81
N ALA A 44 9.00 -5.57 1.10
CA ALA A 44 8.67 -5.02 2.41
C ALA A 44 8.62 -6.12 3.48
N GLN A 45 8.04 -7.28 3.16
CA GLN A 45 7.97 -8.42 4.05
C GLN A 45 9.36 -8.95 4.44
N ASP A 46 10.31 -8.99 3.51
CA ASP A 46 11.68 -9.39 3.81
C ASP A 46 12.32 -8.48 4.87
N ILE A 47 12.06 -7.17 4.80
CA ILE A 47 12.55 -6.21 5.81
C ILE A 47 11.85 -6.42 7.16
N VAL A 48 10.52 -6.60 7.17
CA VAL A 48 9.76 -6.87 8.41
C VAL A 48 10.28 -8.13 9.08
N ASN A 49 10.46 -9.22 8.32
CA ASN A 49 10.96 -10.50 8.82
C ASN A 49 12.38 -10.38 9.38
N ALA A 50 13.28 -9.68 8.68
CA ALA A 50 14.65 -9.46 9.13
C ALA A 50 14.75 -8.63 10.42
N ASN A 51 13.69 -7.86 10.75
CA ASN A 51 13.65 -6.96 11.89
C ASN A 51 12.54 -7.33 12.89
N ALA A 52 12.12 -8.60 12.96
CA ALA A 52 10.98 -9.02 13.79
C ALA A 52 11.14 -8.74 15.31
N ALA A 53 12.36 -8.44 15.78
CA ALA A 53 12.68 -8.15 17.18
C ALA A 53 12.64 -6.65 17.54
N VAL A 54 12.35 -5.75 16.60
CA VAL A 54 12.22 -4.31 16.88
C VAL A 54 10.88 -3.99 17.58
N ASP A 55 10.55 -2.70 17.71
CA ASP A 55 9.31 -2.24 18.33
C ASP A 55 8.08 -3.06 17.84
N PRO A 56 7.39 -3.79 18.73
CA PRO A 56 6.32 -4.69 18.33
C PRO A 56 5.12 -3.99 17.69
N PHE A 57 4.87 -2.72 18.02
CA PHE A 57 3.78 -1.96 17.42
C PHE A 57 4.11 -1.57 15.97
N LEU A 58 5.34 -1.09 15.72
CA LEU A 58 5.83 -0.81 14.38
C LEU A 58 5.80 -2.07 13.50
N VAL A 59 6.28 -3.22 14.01
CA VAL A 59 6.26 -4.50 13.27
C VAL A 59 4.83 -4.89 12.90
N ARG A 60 3.91 -4.93 13.86
CA ARG A 60 2.51 -5.35 13.61
C ARG A 60 1.77 -4.42 12.66
N THR A 61 1.97 -3.12 12.79
CA THR A 61 1.26 -2.15 11.94
C THR A 61 1.84 -2.11 10.52
N THR A 62 3.16 -2.28 10.37
CA THR A 62 3.80 -2.46 9.06
C THR A 62 3.29 -3.73 8.38
N GLN A 63 3.24 -4.85 9.11
CA GLN A 63 2.71 -6.12 8.60
C GLN A 63 1.25 -5.97 8.13
N ARG A 64 0.38 -5.41 8.98
CA ARG A 64 -1.02 -5.15 8.62
C ARG A 64 -1.12 -4.33 7.34
N PHE A 65 -0.35 -3.24 7.24
CA PHE A 65 -0.41 -2.38 6.07
C PHE A 65 0.03 -3.11 4.79
N VAL A 66 1.11 -3.89 4.83
CA VAL A 66 1.57 -4.70 3.69
C VAL A 66 0.47 -5.67 3.25
N ASP A 67 -0.13 -6.40 4.18
CA ASP A 67 -1.21 -7.34 3.89
C ASP A 67 -2.45 -6.66 3.31
N ASP A 68 -2.86 -5.51 3.87
CA ASP A 68 -4.00 -4.73 3.40
C ASP A 68 -3.80 -4.24 1.97
N ARG A 69 -2.57 -3.83 1.58
CA ARG A 69 -2.27 -3.45 0.18
C ARG A 69 -2.43 -4.62 -0.78
N VAL A 70 -1.94 -5.80 -0.41
CA VAL A 70 -2.08 -7.02 -1.22
C VAL A 70 -3.55 -7.41 -1.36
N LEU A 71 -4.31 -7.43 -0.26
CA LEU A 71 -5.74 -7.72 -0.25
C LEU A 71 -6.53 -6.73 -1.11
N LEU A 72 -6.21 -5.44 -1.00
CA LEU A 72 -6.84 -4.39 -1.78
C LEU A 72 -6.65 -4.63 -3.28
N VAL A 73 -5.42 -4.78 -3.77
CA VAL A 73 -5.18 -4.92 -5.22
C VAL A 73 -5.71 -6.23 -5.78
N ARG A 74 -5.74 -7.31 -4.98
CA ARG A 74 -6.28 -8.61 -5.40
C ARG A 74 -7.80 -8.58 -5.58
N ASN A 75 -8.51 -7.78 -4.78
CA ASN A 75 -9.97 -7.62 -4.85
C ASN A 75 -10.43 -6.57 -5.89
N MET A 76 -9.54 -5.66 -6.31
CA MET A 76 -9.83 -4.71 -7.39
C MET A 76 -10.11 -5.42 -8.72
N ARG A 77 -11.00 -4.82 -9.51
CA ARG A 77 -11.38 -5.29 -10.85
C ARG A 77 -11.60 -4.08 -11.77
N PRO A 78 -11.42 -4.22 -13.10
CA PRO A 78 -11.84 -3.19 -14.04
C PRO A 78 -13.30 -2.80 -13.83
N GLY A 79 -13.60 -1.51 -14.01
CA GLY A 79 -14.94 -0.94 -13.83
C GLY A 79 -15.06 -0.02 -12.61
N PRO A 80 -16.26 0.54 -12.39
CA PRO A 80 -16.50 1.49 -11.32
C PRO A 80 -16.23 0.88 -9.93
N SER A 81 -15.67 1.71 -9.04
CA SER A 81 -15.48 1.34 -7.64
C SER A 81 -16.82 1.17 -6.93
N THR A 82 -16.94 0.09 -6.18
CA THR A 82 -18.06 -0.19 -5.29
C THR A 82 -17.86 0.42 -3.91
N THR A 83 -18.92 0.45 -3.11
CA THR A 83 -18.85 0.86 -1.71
C THR A 83 -17.85 0.00 -0.91
N TYR A 84 -17.76 -1.30 -1.21
CA TYR A 84 -16.79 -2.19 -0.58
C TYR A 84 -15.34 -1.77 -0.85
N ASP A 85 -15.03 -1.40 -2.11
CA ASP A 85 -13.68 -0.98 -2.49
C ASP A 85 -13.28 0.33 -1.77
N LYS A 86 -14.24 1.24 -1.56
CA LYS A 86 -14.01 2.49 -0.81
C LYS A 86 -13.68 2.22 0.66
N TYR A 87 -14.38 1.28 1.29
CA TYR A 87 -14.11 0.90 2.68
C TYR A 87 -12.79 0.15 2.83
N ALA A 88 -12.46 -0.75 1.90
CA ALA A 88 -11.17 -1.43 1.89
C ALA A 88 -10.01 -0.43 1.71
N TRP A 89 -10.18 0.57 0.83
CA TRP A 89 -9.21 1.66 0.70
C TRP A 89 -9.06 2.44 2.02
N ALA A 90 -10.15 2.89 2.61
CA ALA A 90 -10.13 3.66 3.85
C ALA A 90 -9.47 2.90 5.01
N ASP A 91 -9.79 1.60 5.17
CA ASP A 91 -9.18 0.76 6.19
C ASP A 91 -7.67 0.59 5.97
N SER A 92 -7.24 0.39 4.71
CA SER A 92 -5.80 0.33 4.38
C SER A 92 -5.06 1.63 4.70
N MET A 93 -5.72 2.79 4.58
CA MET A 93 -5.15 4.08 4.96
C MET A 93 -5.05 4.24 6.49
N THR A 94 -5.98 3.66 7.25
CA THR A 94 -5.85 3.56 8.71
C THR A 94 -4.65 2.70 9.10
N ALA A 95 -4.44 1.56 8.42
CA ALA A 95 -3.27 0.71 8.66
C ALA A 95 -1.94 1.43 8.36
N TYR A 96 -1.88 2.21 7.28
CA TYR A 96 -0.72 3.04 6.92
C TYR A 96 -0.32 4.04 8.01
N GLY A 97 -1.30 4.58 8.74
CA GLY A 97 -1.03 5.53 9.84
C GLY A 97 -0.20 4.94 10.98
N GLY A 98 -0.20 3.61 11.16
CA GLY A 98 0.59 2.93 12.18
C GLY A 98 2.10 3.11 12.01
N PRO A 99 2.72 2.62 10.92
CA PRO A 99 4.15 2.83 10.68
C PRO A 99 4.49 4.31 10.53
N LEU A 100 3.62 5.13 9.92
CA LEU A 100 3.86 6.57 9.77
C LEU A 100 3.99 7.27 11.14
N SER A 101 3.04 7.05 12.05
CA SER A 101 3.07 7.67 13.38
C SER A 101 4.24 7.20 14.25
N ALA A 102 4.61 5.92 14.15
CA ALA A 102 5.78 5.39 14.85
C ALA A 102 7.09 6.02 14.33
N CYS A 103 7.23 6.16 13.00
CA CYS A 103 8.41 6.76 12.37
C CYS A 103 8.50 8.28 12.57
N ASP A 104 7.37 8.98 12.59
CA ASP A 104 7.30 10.43 12.82
C ASP A 104 7.86 10.81 14.21
N GLY A 105 7.65 9.96 15.21
CA GLY A 105 8.26 10.12 16.55
C GLY A 105 9.79 10.13 16.55
N PHE A 106 10.42 9.64 15.48
CA PHE A 106 11.87 9.66 15.26
C PHE A 106 12.30 10.66 14.17
N GLY A 107 11.38 11.50 13.67
CA GLY A 107 11.65 12.46 12.59
C GLY A 107 11.82 11.82 11.21
N ILE A 108 11.33 10.59 11.03
CA ILE A 108 11.41 9.85 9.76
C ILE A 108 10.09 9.99 9.02
N THR A 109 10.15 10.57 7.82
CA THR A 109 8.99 10.76 6.92
C THR A 109 9.35 10.32 5.50
N TRP A 110 8.34 10.18 4.64
CA TRP A 110 8.51 9.80 3.23
C TRP A 110 7.45 10.40 2.32
#